data_AF-A0A8D4VNV9-F1
#
_entry.id   AF-A0A8D4VNV9-F1
#
_cell.length_a   1.000
_cell.length_b   1.000
_cell.length_c   1.000
_cell.angle_alpha   90.00
_cell.angle_beta   90.00
_cell.angle_gamma   90.00
#
_symmetry.space_group_name_H-M   'P 1'
#
loop_
_entity.id
_entity.type
_entity.pdbx_description
1 polymer ?
#
loop_
_entity_poly.entity_id
_entity_poly.type
_entity_poly.pdbx_seq_one_letter_code
_entity_poly.pdbx_strand_id
1 'polypeptide(L)'
;MSFYKEYLDKLSIDQKMWGGVGVFTVIMVIMFSVFTSSGILVAEKIAVGVLEMLVPGYVIVKLFLNDLKVTENAALDRFILSLGLSIVTVQLLAFVTEYVSVFGLNEDQDERIARENYKSLIIVALVIGGAFAAKYLPPYLRERKAKQQGQ
;
A
#
# COMPACT_ATOMS: atom_id res chain seq x y z
N MET A 1 -15.24 -32.14 -3.92
CA MET A 1 -15.08 -30.93 -3.06
C MET A 1 -13.78 -30.94 -2.23
N SER A 2 -13.04 -32.06 -2.09
CA SER A 2 -11.82 -32.12 -1.26
C SER A 2 -10.58 -31.46 -1.88
N PHE A 3 -10.41 -31.53 -3.21
CA PHE A 3 -9.21 -31.00 -3.89
C PHE A 3 -9.00 -29.49 -3.70
N TYR A 4 -10.06 -28.69 -3.83
CA TYR A 4 -9.98 -27.23 -3.68
C TYR A 4 -9.63 -26.82 -2.25
N LYS A 5 -10.20 -27.49 -1.25
CA LYS A 5 -9.90 -27.23 0.15
C LYS A 5 -8.45 -27.58 0.47
N GLU A 6 -7.99 -28.74 -0.01
CA GLU A 6 -6.61 -29.18 0.16
C GLU A 6 -5.60 -28.26 -0.53
N TYR A 7 -5.93 -27.73 -1.72
CA TYR A 7 -5.10 -26.76 -2.41
C TYR A 7 -5.04 -25.43 -1.67
N LEU A 8 -6.18 -24.92 -1.20
CA LEU A 8 -6.25 -23.68 -0.44
C LEU A 8 -5.50 -23.79 0.89
N ASP A 9 -5.53 -24.93 1.57
CA ASP A 9 -4.80 -25.13 2.83
C ASP A 9 -3.27 -25.14 2.65
N LYS A 10 -2.77 -25.50 1.46
CA LYS A 10 -1.33 -25.45 1.12
C LYS A 10 -0.82 -24.04 0.81
N LEU A 11 -1.70 -23.06 0.57
CA LEU A 11 -1.30 -21.69 0.28
C LEU A 11 -0.84 -20.96 1.54
N SER A 12 0.27 -20.21 1.43
CA SER A 12 0.72 -19.29 2.47
C SER A 12 -0.31 -18.19 2.73
N ILE A 13 -0.26 -17.57 3.91
CA ILE A 13 -1.13 -16.45 4.29
C ILE A 13 -1.07 -15.31 3.25
N ASP A 14 0.13 -15.02 2.74
CA ASP A 14 0.33 -14.00 1.70
C ASP A 14 -0.34 -14.39 0.39
N GLN A 15 -0.20 -15.64 -0.04
CA GLN A 15 -0.84 -16.13 -1.27
C GLN A 15 -2.37 -16.12 -1.15
N LYS A 16 -2.91 -16.44 0.02
CA LYS A 16 -4.37 -16.35 0.29
C LYS A 16 -4.86 -14.91 0.19
N MET A 17 -4.14 -13.98 0.81
CA MET A 17 -4.48 -12.55 0.77
C MET A 17 -4.38 -11.99 -0.65
N TRP A 18 -3.22 -12.13 -1.31
CA TRP A 18 -3.00 -11.61 -2.65
C TRP A 18 -3.85 -12.34 -3.71
N GLY A 19 -4.17 -13.62 -3.50
CA GLY A 19 -5.12 -14.35 -4.33
C GLY A 19 -6.52 -13.75 -4.26
N GLY A 20 -7.00 -13.41 -3.06
CA GLY A 20 -8.28 -12.72 -2.89
C GLY A 20 -8.28 -11.32 -3.55
N VAL A 21 -7.21 -10.54 -3.36
CA VAL A 21 -7.02 -9.25 -4.02
C VAL A 21 -7.00 -9.40 -5.54
N GLY A 22 -6.31 -10.41 -6.07
CA GLY A 22 -6.23 -10.69 -7.50
C GLY A 22 -7.59 -11.03 -8.11
N VAL A 23 -8.37 -11.91 -7.46
CA VAL A 23 -9.73 -12.23 -7.89
C VAL A 23 -10.62 -10.98 -7.90
N PHE A 24 -10.58 -10.19 -6.83
CA PHE A 24 -11.31 -8.92 -6.75
C PHE A 24 -10.90 -7.94 -7.86
N THR A 25 -9.60 -7.82 -8.12
CA THR A 25 -9.04 -6.96 -9.18
C THR A 25 -9.57 -7.38 -10.55
N VAL A 26 -9.57 -8.68 -10.88
CA VAL A 26 -10.09 -9.18 -12.15
C VAL A 26 -11.59 -8.88 -12.30
N ILE A 27 -12.38 -9.05 -11.24
CA ILE A 27 -13.81 -8.70 -11.25
C ILE A 27 -13.99 -7.21 -11.57
N MET A 28 -13.21 -6.34 -10.91
CA MET A 28 -13.24 -4.90 -11.16
C MET A 28 -12.87 -4.58 -12.62
N VAL A 29 -11.81 -5.18 -13.16
CA VAL A 29 -11.42 -4.97 -14.56
C VAL A 29 -12.56 -5.35 -15.50
N ILE A 30 -13.17 -6.53 -15.31
CA ILE A 30 -14.29 -6.98 -16.15
C ILE A 30 -15.45 -5.98 -16.04
N MET A 31 -15.86 -5.62 -14.83
CA MET A 31 -16.98 -4.69 -14.61
C MET A 31 -16.76 -3.34 -15.30
N PHE A 32 -15.59 -2.72 -15.12
CA PHE A 32 -15.30 -1.41 -15.72
C PHE A 32 -15.03 -1.48 -17.21
N SER A 33 -14.52 -2.62 -17.71
CA SER A 33 -14.31 -2.81 -19.15
C SER A 33 -15.61 -2.81 -19.94
N VAL A 34 -16.75 -3.17 -19.33
CA VAL A 34 -18.08 -3.08 -19.99
C VAL A 34 -18.45 -1.62 -20.33
N PHE A 35 -17.89 -0.65 -19.60
CA PHE A 35 -18.23 0.77 -19.76
C PHE A 35 -17.20 1.55 -20.60
N THR A 36 -16.18 0.90 -21.16
CA THR A 36 -15.15 1.57 -21.95
C THR A 36 -14.76 0.77 -23.20
N SER A 37 -14.37 1.49 -24.26
CA SER A 37 -13.75 0.89 -25.44
C SER A 37 -12.28 0.52 -25.24
N SER A 38 -11.69 0.93 -24.11
CA SER A 38 -10.24 0.83 -23.82
C SER A 38 -9.95 -0.08 -22.61
N GLY A 39 -10.33 -1.35 -22.69
CA GLY A 39 -10.22 -2.30 -21.56
C GLY A 39 -8.81 -2.43 -20.96
N ILE A 40 -7.75 -2.33 -21.79
CA ILE A 40 -6.35 -2.40 -21.34
C ILE A 40 -6.00 -1.23 -20.40
N LEU A 41 -6.40 -0.01 -20.78
CA LEU A 41 -6.19 1.19 -19.97
C LEU A 41 -6.93 1.11 -18.62
N VAL A 42 -8.11 0.50 -18.60
CA VAL A 42 -8.86 0.27 -17.36
C VAL A 42 -8.16 -0.76 -16.48
N ALA A 43 -7.66 -1.86 -17.06
CA ALA A 43 -6.91 -2.86 -16.32
C ALA A 43 -5.66 -2.27 -15.66
N GLU A 44 -4.92 -1.43 -16.39
CA GLU A 44 -3.74 -0.74 -15.87
C GLU A 44 -4.09 0.19 -14.71
N LYS A 45 -5.10 1.05 -14.88
CA LYS A 45 -5.53 1.99 -13.82
C LYS A 45 -6.01 1.28 -12.56
N ILE A 46 -6.79 0.20 -12.71
CA ILE A 46 -7.27 -0.58 -11.57
C ILE A 46 -6.09 -1.29 -10.88
N ALA A 47 -5.18 -1.89 -11.65
CA ALA A 47 -4.01 -2.56 -11.10
C ALA A 47 -3.12 -1.57 -10.31
N VAL A 48 -2.82 -0.40 -10.88
CA VAL A 48 -2.05 0.66 -10.21
C VAL A 48 -2.78 1.12 -8.95
N GLY A 49 -4.08 1.43 -9.03
CA GLY A 49 -4.85 1.87 -7.86
C GLY A 49 -4.88 0.84 -6.73
N VAL A 50 -5.06 -0.45 -7.05
CA VAL A 50 -5.02 -1.54 -6.06
C VAL A 50 -3.64 -1.63 -5.41
N LEU A 51 -2.56 -1.51 -6.19
CA LEU A 51 -1.20 -1.54 -5.67
C LEU A 51 -0.93 -0.34 -4.76
N GLU A 52 -1.30 0.88 -5.17
CA GLU A 52 -1.15 2.08 -4.35
C GLU A 52 -1.93 2.00 -3.03
N MET A 53 -3.14 1.42 -3.07
CA MET A 53 -3.98 1.27 -1.88
C MET A 53 -3.51 0.17 -0.93
N LEU A 54 -2.82 -0.86 -1.39
CA LEU A 54 -2.50 -2.03 -0.55
C LEU A 54 -1.02 -2.22 -0.27
N VAL A 55 -0.14 -1.97 -1.22
CA VAL A 55 1.31 -2.26 -1.09
C VAL A 55 1.95 -1.51 0.08
N PRO A 56 1.74 -0.20 0.29
CA PRO A 56 2.40 0.55 1.35
C PRO A 56 2.05 0.01 2.74
N GLY A 57 0.75 -0.14 3.02
CA GLY A 57 0.28 -0.73 4.27
C GLY A 57 0.68 -2.19 4.42
N TYR A 58 0.67 -2.99 3.35
CA TYR A 58 1.17 -4.37 3.36
C TYR A 58 2.63 -4.46 3.78
N VAL A 59 3.47 -3.58 3.25
CA VAL A 59 4.89 -3.50 3.65
C VAL A 59 4.99 -3.18 5.14
N ILE A 60 4.23 -2.20 5.65
CA ILE A 60 4.23 -1.86 7.08
C ILE A 60 3.78 -3.06 7.93
N VAL A 61 2.69 -3.75 7.55
CA VAL A 61 2.23 -4.95 8.25
C VAL A 61 3.32 -6.02 8.26
N LYS A 62 3.97 -6.28 7.13
CA LYS A 62 5.07 -7.24 7.03
C LYS A 62 6.28 -6.86 7.87
N LEU A 63 6.60 -5.58 7.95
CA LEU A 63 7.78 -5.11 8.67
C LEU A 63 7.54 -5.07 10.18
N PHE A 64 6.34 -4.68 10.65
CA PHE A 64 6.12 -4.38 12.06
C PHE A 64 5.03 -5.23 12.73
N LEU A 65 4.07 -5.74 11.98
CA LEU A 65 2.85 -6.38 12.51
C LEU A 65 2.64 -7.81 11.96
N ASN A 66 3.71 -8.48 11.51
CA ASN A 66 3.60 -9.74 10.77
C ASN A 66 2.91 -10.85 11.57
N ASP A 67 3.06 -10.80 12.90
CA ASP A 67 2.56 -11.82 13.83
C ASP A 67 1.24 -11.40 14.51
N LEU A 68 0.71 -10.21 14.16
CA LEU A 68 -0.53 -9.69 14.73
C LEU A 68 -1.73 -10.45 14.13
N LYS A 69 -2.57 -11.00 15.01
CA LYS A 69 -3.81 -11.70 14.67
C LYS A 69 -4.97 -11.02 15.39
N VAL A 70 -5.91 -10.49 14.63
CA VAL A 70 -7.13 -9.84 15.11
C VAL A 70 -8.31 -10.81 15.04
N THR A 71 -8.35 -11.65 14.00
CA THR A 71 -9.40 -12.64 13.77
C THR A 71 -8.79 -14.03 13.60
N GLU A 72 -9.67 -15.03 13.43
CA GLU A 72 -9.25 -16.40 13.12
C GLU A 72 -8.66 -16.53 11.70
N ASN A 73 -8.90 -15.54 10.82
CA ASN A 73 -8.40 -15.53 9.45
C ASN A 73 -7.24 -14.54 9.28
N ALA A 74 -6.01 -15.04 9.43
CA ALA A 74 -4.81 -14.22 9.32
C ALA A 74 -4.62 -13.53 7.94
N ALA A 75 -5.19 -14.09 6.87
CA ALA A 75 -5.14 -13.45 5.55
C ALA A 75 -6.08 -12.24 5.47
N LEU A 76 -7.25 -12.35 6.10
CA LEU A 76 -8.19 -11.24 6.25
C LEU A 76 -7.62 -10.13 7.13
N ASP A 77 -7.00 -10.49 8.25
CA ASP A 77 -6.34 -9.52 9.13
C ASP A 77 -5.26 -8.74 8.38
N ARG A 78 -4.41 -9.45 7.63
CA ARG A 78 -3.36 -8.82 6.84
C ARG A 78 -3.94 -7.89 5.79
N PHE A 79 -5.04 -8.26 5.13
CA PHE A 79 -5.73 -7.38 4.19
C PHE A 79 -6.28 -6.12 4.87
N ILE A 80 -7.04 -6.27 5.96
CA ILE A 80 -7.69 -5.15 6.66
C ILE A 80 -6.64 -4.18 7.23
N LEU A 81 -5.60 -4.72 7.87
CA LEU A 81 -4.52 -3.91 8.43
C LEU A 81 -3.73 -3.20 7.34
N SER A 82 -3.45 -3.86 6.22
CA SER A 82 -2.78 -3.24 5.07
C SER A 82 -3.60 -2.09 4.52
N LEU A 83 -4.89 -2.30 4.30
CA LEU A 83 -5.79 -1.26 3.79
C LEU A 83 -5.88 -0.08 4.78
N GLY A 84 -6.10 -0.35 6.06
CA GLY A 84 -6.21 0.68 7.09
C GLY A 84 -4.92 1.50 7.23
N LEU A 85 -3.75 0.84 7.23
CA LEU A 85 -2.46 1.52 7.30
C LEU A 85 -2.17 2.35 6.05
N SER A 86 -2.51 1.86 4.85
CA SER A 86 -2.38 2.65 3.63
C SER A 86 -3.27 3.90 3.65
N ILE A 87 -4.50 3.80 4.15
CA ILE A 87 -5.39 4.97 4.29
C ILE A 87 -4.75 6.01 5.23
N VAL A 88 -4.27 5.57 6.40
CA VAL A 88 -3.69 6.48 7.40
C VAL A 88 -2.37 7.08 6.93
N THR A 89 -1.57 6.34 6.17
CA THR A 89 -0.23 6.78 5.74
C THR A 89 -0.22 7.48 4.39
N VAL A 90 -0.82 6.89 3.36
CA VAL A 90 -0.80 7.43 1.99
C VAL A 90 -1.93 8.43 1.77
N GLN A 91 -3.19 8.06 2.07
CA GLN A 91 -4.33 8.94 1.76
C GLN A 91 -4.29 10.24 2.57
N LEU A 92 -3.88 10.15 3.84
CA LEU A 92 -3.70 11.33 4.70
C LEU A 92 -2.60 12.26 4.15
N LEU A 93 -1.44 11.71 3.75
CA LEU A 93 -0.36 12.49 3.16
C LEU A 93 -0.78 13.11 1.81
N ALA A 94 -1.51 12.37 0.99
CA ALA A 94 -2.04 12.86 -0.28
C ALA A 94 -2.98 14.04 -0.06
N PHE A 95 -3.90 13.94 0.92
CA PHE A 95 -4.79 15.01 1.33
C PHE A 95 -4.03 16.24 1.82
N VAL A 96 -3.07 16.08 2.73
CA VAL A 96 -2.27 17.20 3.25
C VAL A 96 -1.50 17.89 2.12
N THR A 97 -0.89 17.11 1.23
CA THR A 97 -0.14 17.67 0.10
C THR A 97 -1.06 18.43 -0.85
N GLU A 98 -2.27 17.92 -1.10
CA GLU A 98 -3.26 18.61 -1.94
C GLU A 98 -3.75 19.90 -1.30
N TYR A 99 -4.05 19.86 -0.01
CA TYR A 99 -4.47 21.03 0.75
C TYR A 99 -3.40 22.13 0.70
N VAL A 100 -2.13 21.79 0.87
CA VAL A 100 -1.01 22.75 0.81
C VAL A 100 -0.84 23.32 -0.61
N SER A 101 -0.90 22.49 -1.66
CA SER A 101 -0.83 23.00 -3.05
C SER A 101 -1.96 23.99 -3.36
N VAL A 102 -3.19 23.67 -2.94
CA VAL A 102 -4.37 24.51 -3.21
C VAL A 102 -4.34 25.80 -2.41
N PHE A 103 -4.25 25.71 -1.08
CA PHE A 103 -4.48 26.84 -0.19
C PHE A 103 -3.20 27.51 0.30
N GLY A 104 -2.08 26.78 0.29
CA GLY A 104 -0.79 27.29 0.73
C GLY A 104 0.00 27.93 -0.42
N LEU A 105 0.03 27.29 -1.59
CA LEU A 105 0.83 27.73 -2.72
C LEU A 105 0.01 28.39 -3.84
N ASN A 106 -1.33 28.32 -3.79
CA ASN A 106 -2.23 28.77 -4.85
C ASN A 106 -1.77 28.28 -6.23
N GLU A 107 -1.35 27.01 -6.28
CA GLU A 107 -0.74 26.43 -7.46
C GLU A 107 -1.77 26.26 -8.58
N ASP A 108 -1.37 26.57 -9.82
CA ASP A 108 -2.25 26.53 -10.99
C ASP A 108 -2.86 25.13 -11.19
N GLN A 109 -4.13 25.11 -11.59
CA GLN A 109 -4.90 23.87 -11.70
C GLN A 109 -4.31 22.91 -12.75
N ASP A 110 -3.77 23.44 -13.84
CA ASP A 110 -3.17 22.64 -14.92
C ASP A 110 -1.87 21.96 -14.49
N GLU A 111 -1.05 22.64 -13.68
CA GLU A 111 0.18 22.05 -13.14
C GLU A 111 -0.08 20.97 -12.10
N ARG A 112 -1.18 21.10 -11.34
CA ARG A 112 -1.60 20.11 -10.36
C ARG A 112 -2.09 18.83 -11.03
N ILE A 113 -2.92 18.94 -12.07
CA ILE A 113 -3.42 17.79 -12.83
C ILE A 113 -2.27 17.03 -13.51
N ALA A 114 -1.28 17.75 -14.06
CA ALA A 114 -0.12 17.13 -14.69
C ALA A 114 0.74 16.30 -13.71
N ARG A 115 0.74 16.65 -12.42
CA ARG A 115 1.54 15.99 -11.37
C ARG A 115 0.78 14.93 -10.57
N GLU A 116 -0.54 14.87 -10.70
CA GLU A 116 -1.41 14.02 -9.87
C GLU A 116 -1.00 12.53 -9.91
N ASN A 117 -0.70 11.99 -11.10
CA ASN A 117 -0.25 10.60 -11.27
C ASN A 117 1.11 10.32 -10.59
N TYR A 118 2.05 11.27 -10.63
CA TYR A 118 3.39 11.08 -10.04
C TYR A 118 3.38 11.31 -8.53
N LYS A 119 2.51 12.19 -8.06
CA LYS A 119 2.38 12.53 -6.64
C LYS A 119 2.02 11.32 -5.79
N SER A 120 1.04 10.52 -6.23
CA SER A 120 0.65 9.29 -5.52
C SER A 120 1.85 8.32 -5.39
N LEU A 121 2.55 8.07 -6.50
CA LEU A 121 3.73 7.20 -6.54
C LEU A 121 4.87 7.68 -5.64
N ILE A 122 5.11 9.00 -5.59
CA ILE A 122 6.13 9.58 -4.70
C ILE A 122 5.75 9.36 -3.24
N ILE A 123 4.48 9.58 -2.87
CA ILE A 123 4.01 9.35 -1.49
C ILE A 123 4.14 7.88 -1.13
N VAL A 124 3.75 6.97 -2.02
CA VAL A 124 3.92 5.52 -1.84
C VAL A 124 5.39 5.17 -1.59
N ALA A 125 6.30 5.68 -2.43
CA ALA A 125 7.73 5.45 -2.27
C ALA A 125 8.28 6.00 -0.94
N LEU A 126 7.83 7.19 -0.52
CA LEU A 126 8.21 7.80 0.75
C LEU A 126 7.69 7.02 1.95
N VAL A 127 6.45 6.51 1.91
CA VAL A 127 5.87 5.70 2.99
C VAL A 127 6.62 4.38 3.12
N ILE A 128 6.88 3.69 2.01
CA ILE A 128 7.66 2.46 1.99
C ILE A 128 9.09 2.72 2.50
N GLY A 129 9.77 3.72 1.93
CA GLY A 129 11.14 4.10 2.33
C GLY A 129 11.22 4.48 3.80
N GLY A 130 10.25 5.26 4.30
CA GLY A 130 10.12 5.64 5.70
C GLY A 130 9.92 4.43 6.63
N ALA A 131 9.09 3.47 6.23
CA ALA A 131 8.88 2.23 6.99
C ALA A 131 10.17 1.39 7.07
N PHE A 132 10.90 1.25 5.97
CA PHE A 132 12.20 0.57 5.96
C PHE A 132 13.24 1.30 6.82
N ALA A 133 13.34 2.62 6.69
CA ALA A 133 14.23 3.43 7.52
C ALA A 133 13.86 3.30 9.01
N ALA A 134 12.58 3.36 9.37
CA ALA A 134 12.14 3.21 10.76
C ALA A 134 12.49 1.83 11.34
N LYS A 135 12.48 0.76 10.55
CA LYS A 135 12.82 -0.58 11.02
C LYS A 135 14.34 -0.81 11.14
N TYR A 136 15.11 -0.38 10.14
CA TYR A 136 16.51 -0.81 9.98
C TYR A 136 17.56 0.27 10.26
N LEU A 137 17.18 1.55 10.29
CA LEU A 137 18.09 2.65 10.64
C LEU A 137 18.35 2.84 12.16
N PRO A 138 17.46 2.45 13.11
CA PRO A 138 17.69 2.64 14.55
C PRO A 138 18.95 1.97 15.16
N PRO A 139 19.43 0.79 14.70
CA PRO A 139 20.64 0.18 15.24
C PRO A 139 21.88 1.06 15.00
N TYR A 140 22.02 1.65 13.81
CA TYR A 140 23.21 2.40 13.40
C TYR A 140 23.37 3.74 14.12
N LEU A 141 22.27 4.39 14.52
CA LEU A 141 22.32 5.69 15.22
C LEU A 141 22.49 5.54 16.74
N ARG A 142 22.02 4.44 17.35
CA ARG A 142 22.28 4.14 18.77
C ARG A 142 23.74 3.83 19.04
N GLU A 143 24.38 3.06 18.16
CA GLU A 143 25.79 2.69 18.32
C GLU A 143 26.74 3.88 18.16
N ARG A 144 26.43 4.85 17.28
CA ARG A 144 27.23 6.09 17.17
C ARG A 144 27.10 6.99 18.40
N LYS A 145 25.90 7.14 18.97
CA LYS A 145 25.71 7.93 20.21
C LYS A 145 26.39 7.28 21.41
N ALA A 146 26.33 5.94 21.52
CA ALA A 146 27.02 5.22 22.59
C ALA A 146 28.56 5.34 22.49
N LYS A 147 29.12 5.33 21.27
CA LYS A 147 30.56 5.54 21.05
C LYS A 147 31.02 6.98 21.24
N GLN A 148 30.15 7.98 21.06
CA GLN A 148 30.48 9.39 21.29
C GLN A 148 30.31 9.84 22.76
N GLN A 149 29.57 9.09 23.58
CA GLN A 149 29.42 9.37 25.02
C GLN A 149 30.38 8.56 25.90
N GLY A 150 31.18 7.67 25.30
CA GLY A 150 32.22 6.87 25.96
C GLY A 150 33.65 7.34 25.67
N GLN A 151 33.82 8.55 25.12
CA GLN A 151 35.09 9.28 25.00
C GLN A 151 34.97 10.59 25.78
#